data_AF-A0A384JCU8-F1
#
_entry.id   AF-A0A384JCU8-F1
#
_cell.length_a   1.000
_cell.length_b   1.000
_cell.length_c   1.000
_cell.angle_alpha   90.00
_cell.angle_beta   90.00
_cell.angle_gamma   90.00
#
_symmetry.space_group_name_H-M   'P 1'
#
loop_
_entity.id
_entity.type
_entity.pdbx_description
1 polymer ?
#
loop_
_entity_poly.entity_id
_entity_poly.type
_entity_poly.pdbx_seq_one_letter_code
_entity_poly.pdbx_strand_id
1 'polypeptide(L)'
;MFNNLLLVAAFATSAFSMSVPRAATSSSSIPDVQWKVSGFTRPCTATICTYNFTISVIPSSGPVVNIPCLYNDAASTPPASSTPQTHSYSSLACSSSIVDGKPVPSSWQVNWGYNPSGDFAVMTIVDTEKGNDAFFGWNQITTTESFEDKGPNTVYKLGTFN
;
A
#
# COMPACT_ATOMS: atom_id res chain seq x y z
N MET A 1 -31.61 -59.41 -43.86
CA MET A 1 -30.49 -58.44 -43.88
C MET A 1 -31.08 -57.08 -43.51
N PHE A 2 -30.79 -56.61 -42.29
CA PHE A 2 -31.24 -55.33 -41.78
C PHE A 2 -30.33 -54.22 -42.33
N ASN A 3 -30.90 -53.17 -42.92
CA ASN A 3 -30.12 -51.99 -43.29
C ASN A 3 -30.70 -50.74 -42.62
N ASN A 4 -29.79 -50.01 -41.97
CA ASN A 4 -30.01 -49.04 -40.92
C ASN A 4 -30.70 -47.74 -41.39
N LEU A 5 -31.64 -47.28 -40.56
CA LEU A 5 -32.17 -45.93 -40.53
C LEU A 5 -31.14 -45.02 -39.82
N LEU A 6 -30.63 -43.99 -40.50
CA LEU A 6 -29.85 -42.92 -39.86
C LEU A 6 -30.64 -41.61 -39.95
N LEU A 7 -31.25 -41.23 -38.83
CA LEU A 7 -31.86 -39.91 -38.61
C LEU A 7 -30.78 -38.97 -38.07
N VAL A 8 -30.45 -37.92 -38.83
CA VAL A 8 -29.57 -36.83 -38.39
C VAL A 8 -30.43 -35.77 -37.71
N ALA A 9 -30.30 -35.61 -36.39
CA ALA A 9 -30.90 -34.51 -35.65
C ALA A 9 -29.92 -33.33 -35.63
N ALA A 10 -30.26 -32.23 -36.32
CA ALA A 10 -29.52 -30.98 -36.24
C ALA A 10 -30.09 -30.12 -35.09
N PHE A 11 -29.32 -29.96 -34.01
CA PHE A 11 -29.63 -28.99 -32.96
C PHE A 11 -29.02 -27.63 -33.36
N ALA A 12 -29.87 -26.66 -33.68
CA ALA A 12 -29.48 -25.27 -33.85
C ALA A 12 -29.37 -24.61 -32.47
N THR A 13 -28.17 -24.29 -32.02
CA THR A 13 -27.92 -23.53 -30.79
C THR A 13 -27.87 -22.04 -31.11
N SER A 14 -28.92 -21.32 -30.74
CA SER A 14 -28.98 -19.86 -30.78
C SER A 14 -28.07 -19.28 -29.69
N ALA A 15 -26.94 -18.68 -30.08
CA ALA A 15 -26.09 -17.94 -29.15
C ALA A 15 -26.70 -16.56 -28.86
N PHE A 16 -27.23 -16.36 -27.66
CA PHE A 16 -27.54 -15.01 -27.16
C PHE A 16 -26.24 -14.33 -26.76
N SER A 17 -25.75 -13.40 -27.58
CA SER A 17 -24.68 -12.48 -27.19
C SER A 17 -25.23 -11.47 -26.18
N MET A 18 -25.14 -11.80 -24.88
CA MET A 18 -25.36 -10.81 -23.83
C MET A 18 -24.17 -9.85 -23.83
N SER A 19 -24.39 -8.62 -24.26
CA SER A 19 -23.46 -7.52 -24.03
C SER A 19 -23.41 -7.24 -22.53
N VAL A 20 -22.40 -7.80 -21.85
CA VAL A 20 -22.09 -7.48 -20.46
C VAL A 20 -21.78 -5.98 -20.39
N PRO A 21 -22.51 -5.18 -19.61
CA PRO A 21 -22.10 -3.80 -19.39
C PRO A 21 -20.71 -3.84 -18.77
N ARG A 22 -19.72 -3.29 -19.48
CA ARG A 22 -18.39 -3.03 -18.94
C ARG A 22 -18.60 -2.13 -17.74
N ALA A 23 -18.41 -2.65 -16.53
CA ALA A 23 -18.41 -1.87 -15.32
C ALA A 23 -17.47 -0.67 -15.55
N ALA A 24 -18.03 0.53 -15.56
CA ALA A 24 -17.23 1.73 -15.52
C ALA A 24 -16.42 1.62 -14.23
N THR A 25 -15.12 1.39 -14.36
CA THR A 25 -14.18 1.47 -13.26
C THR A 25 -14.24 2.92 -12.81
N SER A 26 -15.08 3.21 -11.82
CA SER A 26 -15.02 4.46 -11.08
C SER A 26 -13.58 4.59 -10.63
N SER A 27 -12.87 5.60 -11.14
CA SER A 27 -11.52 5.94 -10.74
C SER A 27 -11.53 6.05 -9.22
N SER A 28 -10.95 5.07 -8.56
CA SER A 28 -10.74 5.05 -7.11
C SER A 28 -9.65 6.00 -6.66
N SER A 29 -8.88 6.56 -7.61
CA SER A 29 -7.92 7.61 -7.31
C SER A 29 -8.63 8.88 -6.88
N ILE A 30 -8.11 9.50 -5.82
CA ILE A 30 -8.52 10.83 -5.39
C ILE A 30 -7.89 11.83 -6.36
N PRO A 31 -8.68 12.59 -7.13
CA PRO A 31 -8.14 13.55 -8.07
C PRO A 31 -7.39 14.66 -7.31
N ASP A 32 -6.45 15.30 -8.02
CA ASP A 32 -5.84 16.56 -7.58
C ASP A 32 -5.08 16.52 -6.25
N VAL A 33 -4.72 15.33 -5.78
CA VAL A 33 -3.84 15.14 -4.63
C VAL A 33 -2.84 14.04 -4.92
N GLN A 34 -1.58 14.31 -4.59
CA GLN A 34 -0.49 13.34 -4.67
C GLN A 34 0.29 13.36 -3.37
N TRP A 35 0.83 12.21 -2.98
CA TRP A 35 1.66 12.10 -1.79
C TRP A 35 3.09 11.77 -2.16
N LYS A 36 4.04 12.37 -1.46
CA LYS A 36 5.48 12.07 -1.59
C LYS A 36 6.04 11.68 -0.23
N VAL A 37 6.91 10.69 -0.20
CA VAL A 37 7.72 10.34 0.98
C VAL A 37 9.11 10.92 0.78
N SER A 38 9.62 11.59 1.80
CA SER A 38 10.97 12.18 1.79
C SER A 38 11.73 11.96 3.08
N GLY A 39 13.06 11.96 2.97
CA GLY A 39 13.97 11.82 4.10
C GLY A 39 13.79 10.51 4.88
N PHE A 40 13.45 9.43 4.18
CA PHE A 40 13.18 8.15 4.83
C PHE A 40 14.46 7.52 5.38
N THR A 41 14.47 7.28 6.69
CA THR A 41 15.51 6.53 7.38
C THR A 41 14.92 5.38 8.17
N ARG A 42 15.70 4.29 8.26
CA ARG A 42 15.34 3.05 8.94
C ARG A 42 16.55 2.44 9.67
N PRO A 43 17.15 3.12 10.66
CA PRO A 43 18.17 2.49 11.49
C PRO A 43 17.55 1.31 12.27
N CYS A 44 18.27 0.19 12.26
CA CYS A 44 17.83 -1.02 12.93
C CYS A 44 18.88 -1.49 13.95
N THR A 45 18.38 -1.83 15.14
CA THR A 45 19.08 -2.72 16.07
C THR A 45 18.73 -4.17 15.74
N ALA A 46 19.22 -5.14 16.53
CA ALA A 46 18.94 -6.56 16.30
C ALA A 46 17.45 -6.91 16.22
N THR A 47 16.58 -6.17 16.93
CA THR A 47 15.16 -6.52 17.07
C THR A 47 14.20 -5.35 16.85
N ILE A 48 14.70 -4.11 16.83
CA ILE A 48 13.87 -2.89 16.72
C ILE A 48 14.43 -2.02 15.60
N CYS A 49 13.56 -1.61 14.68
CA CYS A 49 13.85 -0.63 13.66
C CYS A 49 13.06 0.66 13.90
N THR A 50 13.73 1.80 13.84
CA THR A 50 13.10 3.11 13.93
C THR A 50 12.87 3.63 12.53
N TYR A 51 11.63 3.97 12.19
CA TYR A 51 11.27 4.53 10.90
C TYR A 51 11.01 6.02 11.08
N ASN A 52 11.68 6.83 10.28
CA ASN A 52 11.53 8.28 10.31
C ASN A 52 11.48 8.81 8.88
N PHE A 53 10.41 9.52 8.53
CA PHE A 53 10.24 10.15 7.21
C PHE A 53 9.21 11.28 7.28
N THR A 54 9.10 12.04 6.20
CA THR A 54 8.07 13.07 6.01
C THR A 54 7.13 12.70 4.87
N ILE A 55 5.84 12.78 5.14
CA ILE A 55 4.76 12.66 4.14
C ILE A 55 4.42 14.06 3.66
N SER A 56 4.67 14.36 2.39
CA SER A 56 4.22 15.60 1.77
C SER A 56 2.90 15.36 1.06
N VAL A 57 1.83 15.99 1.54
CA VAL A 57 0.52 16.05 0.89
C VAL A 57 0.51 17.21 -0.08
N ILE A 58 0.49 16.90 -1.37
CA ILE A 58 0.64 17.85 -2.47
C ILE A 58 -0.72 18.04 -3.15
N PRO A 59 -1.46 19.12 -2.84
CA PRO A 59 -2.69 19.43 -3.55
C PRO A 59 -2.40 20.05 -4.92
N SER A 60 -3.38 20.03 -5.84
CA SER A 60 -3.30 20.73 -7.13
C SER A 60 -3.23 22.26 -7.00
N SER A 61 -3.70 22.80 -5.86
CA SER A 61 -3.63 24.22 -5.54
C SER A 61 -3.47 24.44 -4.03
N GLY A 62 -2.77 25.49 -3.65
CA GLY A 62 -2.47 25.81 -2.26
C GLY A 62 -1.14 25.21 -1.76
N PRO A 63 -0.87 25.32 -0.45
CA PRO A 63 0.40 24.90 0.12
C PRO A 63 0.49 23.38 0.28
N VAL A 64 1.69 22.85 0.09
CA VAL A 64 2.05 21.47 0.47
C VAL A 64 2.03 21.36 1.99
N VAL A 65 1.38 20.32 2.51
CA VAL A 65 1.37 20.01 3.94
C VAL A 65 2.35 18.88 4.22
N ASN A 66 3.29 19.11 5.14
CA ASN A 66 4.28 18.11 5.53
C ASN A 66 3.90 17.50 6.88
N ILE A 67 3.71 16.18 6.89
CA ILE A 67 3.38 15.40 8.08
C ILE A 67 4.60 14.55 8.44
N PRO A 68 5.30 14.83 9.55
CA PRO A 68 6.35 13.95 10.04
C PRO A 68 5.74 12.62 10.50
N CYS A 69 6.44 11.52 10.23
CA CYS A 69 6.07 10.20 10.71
C CYS A 69 7.29 9.56 11.35
N LEU A 70 7.19 9.33 12.66
CA LEU A 70 8.18 8.62 13.46
C LEU A 70 7.50 7.48 14.22
N TYR A 71 8.02 6.26 14.08
CA TYR A 71 7.59 5.12 14.88
C TYR A 71 8.69 4.06 14.99
N ASN A 72 8.55 3.17 15.97
CA ASN A 72 9.40 1.99 16.12
C ASN A 72 8.60 0.75 15.76
N ASP A 73 9.23 -0.16 15.03
CA ASP A 73 8.70 -1.49 14.75
C ASP A 73 9.64 -2.53 15.37
N ALA A 74 9.08 -3.43 16.16
CA ALA A 74 9.83 -4.48 16.83
C ALA A 74 9.46 -5.83 16.19
N ALA A 75 10.48 -6.64 15.89
CA ALA A 75 10.26 -7.99 15.43
C ALA A 75 9.49 -8.79 16.49
N SER A 76 8.26 -9.19 16.16
CA SER A 76 7.34 -9.88 17.08
C SER A 76 7.47 -11.40 17.02
N THR A 77 8.20 -11.96 16.05
CA THR A 77 8.38 -13.41 15.88
C THR A 77 9.86 -13.81 15.88
N PRO A 78 10.26 -14.82 16.67
CA PRO A 78 11.59 -15.41 16.59
C PRO A 78 11.83 -16.14 15.25
N PRO A 79 13.04 -16.08 14.65
CA PRO A 79 14.19 -15.31 15.11
C PRO A 79 13.96 -13.82 14.88
N ALA A 80 14.19 -13.01 15.92
CA ALA A 80 14.07 -11.57 15.82
C ALA A 80 15.10 -11.07 14.79
N SER A 81 14.60 -10.36 13.79
CA SER A 81 15.36 -9.93 12.62
C SER A 81 15.00 -8.49 12.31
N SER A 82 15.97 -7.72 11.81
CA SER A 82 15.77 -6.37 11.30
C SER A 82 14.99 -6.33 9.97
N THR A 83 14.54 -7.47 9.45
CA THR A 83 13.67 -7.54 8.27
C THR A 83 12.33 -6.86 8.53
N PRO A 84 11.82 -6.03 7.60
CA PRO A 84 10.49 -5.46 7.73
C PRO A 84 9.45 -6.55 7.93
N GLN A 85 8.53 -6.32 8.86
CA GLN A 85 7.44 -7.24 9.14
C GLN A 85 6.23 -6.86 8.29
N THR A 86 5.47 -7.87 7.87
CA THR A 86 4.14 -7.62 7.33
C THR A 86 3.23 -7.22 8.48
N HIS A 87 2.55 -6.10 8.33
CA HIS A 87 1.68 -5.54 9.36
C HIS A 87 0.23 -5.58 8.92
N SER A 88 -0.67 -5.45 9.89
CA SER A 88 -2.07 -5.16 9.59
C SER A 88 -2.20 -3.68 9.27
N TYR A 89 -3.19 -3.34 8.46
CA TYR A 89 -3.47 -1.97 8.04
C TYR A 89 -3.50 -0.92 9.17
N SER A 90 -3.90 -1.33 10.38
CA SER A 90 -4.06 -0.43 11.53
C SER A 90 -3.02 -0.62 12.65
N SER A 91 -1.91 -1.33 12.41
CA SER A 91 -0.98 -1.68 13.50
C SER A 91 0.14 -0.67 13.75
N LEU A 92 0.50 0.19 12.79
CA LEU A 92 1.58 1.17 12.96
C LEU A 92 1.07 2.61 12.79
N ALA A 93 0.95 3.33 13.91
CA ALA A 93 0.58 4.74 13.90
C ALA A 93 1.81 5.63 13.71
N CYS A 94 1.72 6.60 12.80
CA CYS A 94 2.68 7.68 12.72
C CYS A 94 2.56 8.59 13.93
N SER A 95 3.71 8.94 14.51
CA SER A 95 3.79 10.00 15.51
C SER A 95 4.13 11.32 14.82
N SER A 96 3.36 12.37 15.10
CA SER A 96 3.59 13.72 14.53
C SER A 96 4.73 14.46 15.24
N SER A 97 5.06 14.04 16.45
CA SER A 97 6.16 14.59 17.26
C SER A 97 6.41 13.69 18.48
N ILE A 98 7.52 13.95 19.18
CA ILE A 98 7.75 13.45 20.54
C ILE A 98 7.59 14.62 21.50
N VAL A 99 6.67 14.51 22.47
CA VAL A 99 6.46 15.50 23.53
C VAL A 99 6.68 14.79 24.87
N ASP A 100 7.58 15.33 25.71
CA ASP A 100 7.98 14.74 26.99
C ASP A 100 8.40 13.26 26.89
N GLY A 101 9.12 12.92 25.82
CA GLY A 101 9.58 11.54 25.56
C GLY A 101 8.48 10.58 25.12
N LYS A 102 7.25 11.06 24.90
CA LYS A 102 6.12 10.26 24.43
C LYS A 102 5.75 10.63 22.99
N PRO A 103 5.47 9.64 22.12
CA PRO A 103 4.99 9.94 20.79
C PRO A 103 3.58 10.52 20.83
N VAL A 104 3.37 11.61 20.10
CA VAL A 104 2.04 12.19 19.88
C VAL A 104 1.43 11.49 18.66
N PRO A 105 0.40 10.64 18.84
CA PRO A 105 -0.21 9.91 17.72
C PRO A 105 -0.88 10.86 16.75
N SER A 106 -0.86 10.50 15.46
CA SER A 106 -1.57 11.20 14.39
C SER A 106 -2.65 10.30 13.77
N SER A 107 -3.52 10.88 12.93
CA SER A 107 -4.46 10.12 12.11
C SER A 107 -3.78 9.35 10.97
N TRP A 108 -2.46 9.46 10.83
CA TRP A 108 -1.70 8.78 9.79
C TRP A 108 -1.20 7.42 10.27
N GLN A 109 -1.39 6.41 9.43
CA GLN A 109 -0.97 5.04 9.70
C GLN A 109 -0.12 4.52 8.56
N VAL A 110 0.63 3.46 8.86
CA VAL A 110 1.55 2.83 7.93
C VAL A 110 1.33 1.34 7.95
N ASN A 111 1.42 0.72 6.78
CA ASN A 111 1.54 -0.72 6.64
C ASN A 111 2.73 -1.05 5.73
N TRP A 112 3.28 -2.25 5.89
CA TRP A 112 4.36 -2.77 5.07
C TRP A 112 4.00 -4.12 4.48
N GLY A 113 4.30 -4.28 3.19
CA GLY A 113 4.45 -5.58 2.54
C GLY A 113 5.93 -5.79 2.20
N TYR A 114 6.49 -6.95 2.57
CA TYR A 114 7.90 -7.27 2.31
C TYR A 114 8.05 -8.54 1.49
N ASN A 115 8.87 -8.46 0.44
CA ASN A 115 9.31 -9.59 -0.36
C ASN A 115 10.77 -9.93 -0.03
N PRO A 116 11.03 -11.04 0.70
CA PRO A 116 12.38 -11.42 1.09
C PRO A 116 13.25 -11.92 -0.07
N SER A 117 12.65 -12.40 -1.17
CA SER A 117 13.42 -12.96 -2.29
C SER A 117 14.13 -11.90 -3.14
N GLY A 118 13.65 -10.65 -3.09
CA GLY A 118 14.20 -9.51 -3.82
C GLY A 118 14.66 -8.36 -2.93
N ASP A 119 14.63 -8.53 -1.61
CA ASP A 119 14.84 -7.46 -0.61
C ASP A 119 14.06 -6.18 -0.98
N PHE A 120 12.76 -6.33 -1.22
CA PHE A 120 11.89 -5.24 -1.66
C PHE A 120 10.71 -5.09 -0.70
N ALA A 121 10.43 -3.86 -0.29
CA ALA A 121 9.28 -3.57 0.54
C ALA A 121 8.42 -2.44 -0.04
N VAL A 122 7.11 -2.57 0.14
CA VAL A 122 6.13 -1.53 -0.15
C VAL A 122 5.56 -1.02 1.16
N MET A 123 5.70 0.28 1.38
CA MET A 123 5.00 1.02 2.41
C MET A 123 3.67 1.52 1.88
N THR A 124 2.59 1.17 2.56
CA THR A 124 1.29 1.82 2.38
C THR A 124 1.15 2.88 3.46
N ILE A 125 1.00 4.14 3.05
CA ILE A 125 0.66 5.24 3.94
C ILE A 125 -0.85 5.44 3.88
N VAL A 126 -1.42 5.77 5.02
CA VAL A 126 -2.85 5.87 5.26
C VAL A 126 -3.15 7.18 5.96
N ASP A 127 -4.14 7.92 5.44
CA ASP A 127 -4.85 8.96 6.17
C ASP A 127 -6.20 8.38 6.64
N THR A 128 -6.28 7.99 7.91
CA THR A 128 -7.49 7.36 8.46
C THR A 128 -8.66 8.33 8.60
N GLU A 129 -8.39 9.63 8.70
CA GLU A 129 -9.42 10.65 8.83
C GLU A 129 -10.14 10.87 7.49
N LYS A 130 -9.36 10.89 6.39
CA LYS A 130 -9.92 11.04 5.04
C LYS A 130 -10.26 9.73 4.36
N GLY A 131 -9.80 8.60 4.90
CA GLY A 131 -10.01 7.27 4.32
C GLY A 131 -9.30 7.12 2.98
N ASN A 132 -8.04 7.55 2.92
CA ASN A 132 -7.21 7.52 1.71
C ASN A 132 -5.89 6.78 1.95
N ASP A 133 -5.32 6.20 0.89
CA ASP A 133 -4.02 5.53 0.92
C ASP A 133 -3.14 5.82 -0.30
N ALA A 134 -1.84 5.62 -0.14
CA ALA A 134 -0.87 5.62 -1.23
C ALA A 134 0.28 4.65 -0.94
N PHE A 135 0.92 4.15 -1.99
CA PHE A 135 1.91 3.07 -1.92
C PHE A 135 3.28 3.55 -2.37
N PHE A 136 4.34 3.16 -1.67
CA PHE A 136 5.71 3.58 -1.95
C PHE A 136 6.66 2.40 -1.78
N GLY A 137 7.51 2.12 -2.76
CA GLY A 137 8.36 0.93 -2.77
C GLY A 137 9.84 1.24 -2.76
N TRP A 138 10.62 0.47 -1.98
CA TRP A 138 12.08 0.54 -1.94
C TRP A 138 12.70 -0.86 -2.02
N ASN A 139 13.85 -0.91 -2.70
CA ASN A 139 14.72 -2.08 -2.68
C ASN A 139 15.74 -1.96 -1.55
N GLN A 140 16.43 -3.06 -1.25
CA GLN A 140 17.53 -3.12 -0.29
C GLN A 140 17.12 -2.66 1.13
N ILE A 141 15.87 -2.93 1.52
CA ILE A 141 15.27 -2.43 2.76
C ILE A 141 15.94 -3.01 4.02
N THR A 142 16.61 -4.16 3.89
CA THR A 142 17.35 -4.80 5.00
C THR A 142 18.79 -4.31 5.16
N THR A 143 19.38 -3.71 4.12
CA THR A 143 20.80 -3.35 4.09
C THR A 143 21.05 -1.84 4.03
N THR A 144 20.00 -1.06 3.75
CA THR A 144 20.05 0.39 3.63
C THR A 144 19.39 1.05 4.84
N GLU A 145 19.99 2.12 5.37
CA GLU A 145 19.41 2.89 6.48
C GLU A 145 18.83 4.23 6.05
N SER A 146 19.24 4.76 4.90
CA SER A 146 18.76 6.04 4.34
C SER A 146 18.34 5.83 2.90
N PHE A 147 17.11 6.23 2.59
CA PHE A 147 16.46 5.90 1.34
C PHE A 147 16.19 7.15 0.51
N GLU A 148 16.16 6.95 -0.80
CA GLU A 148 15.72 7.97 -1.74
C GLU A 148 14.25 8.36 -1.53
N ASP A 149 13.94 9.62 -1.86
CA ASP A 149 12.57 10.12 -1.89
C ASP A 149 11.72 9.33 -2.91
N LYS A 150 10.45 9.09 -2.60
CA LYS A 150 9.50 8.41 -3.49
C LYS A 150 8.24 9.23 -3.72
N GLY A 151 7.71 9.16 -4.93
CA GLY A 151 6.58 9.95 -5.39
C GLY A 151 7.00 11.27 -6.06
N PRO A 152 6.05 12.17 -6.34
CA PRO A 152 4.65 12.11 -5.94
C PRO A 152 3.89 10.91 -6.55
N ASN A 153 3.14 10.19 -5.73
CA ASN A 153 2.32 9.05 -6.13
C ASN A 153 0.83 9.40 -6.05
N THR A 154 0.04 8.76 -6.90
CA THR A 154 -1.42 8.82 -6.86
C THR A 154 -1.95 8.33 -5.52
N VAL A 155 -2.95 9.04 -5.00
CA VAL A 155 -3.69 8.70 -3.79
C VAL A 155 -4.99 8.00 -4.19
N TYR A 156 -5.38 6.99 -3.44
CA TYR A 156 -6.62 6.24 -3.67
C TYR A 156 -7.52 6.31 -2.46
N LYS A 157 -8.81 6.06 -2.69
CA LYS A 157 -9.75 5.79 -1.60
C LYS A 157 -9.37 4.47 -0.93
N LEU A 158 -9.36 4.45 0.38
CA LEU A 158 -9.09 3.24 1.15
C LEU A 158 -10.03 2.09 0.75
N GLY A 159 -9.47 0.88 0.67
CA GLY A 159 -10.21 -0.35 0.36
C GLY A 159 -10.46 -0.56 -1.13
N THR A 160 -9.76 0.21 -1.98
CA THR A 160 -9.79 0.07 -3.43
C THR A 160 -9.18 -1.24 -3.91
N PHE A 161 -8.09 -1.65 -3.27
CA PHE A 161 -7.35 -2.86 -3.63
C PHE A 161 -7.57 -3.88 -2.50
N ASN A 162 -8.59 -4.73 -2.68
CA ASN A 162 -8.90 -5.87 -1.79
C ASN A 162 -8.75 -7.18 -2.56
#